data_AF-U3JCH6-F1
#
_entry.id   AF-U3JCH6-F1
#
_cell.length_a   1.000
_cell.length_b   1.000
_cell.length_c   1.000
_cell.angle_alpha   90.00
_cell.angle_beta   90.00
_cell.angle_gamma   90.00
#
_symmetry.space_group_name_H-M   'P 1'
#
loop_
_entity.id
_entity.type
_entity.pdbx_description
1 polymer ?
#
loop_
_entity_poly.entity_id
_entity_poly.type
_entity_poly.pdbx_seq_one_letter_code
_entity_poly.pdbx_strand_id
1 'polypeptide(L)'
;MFKNVTKFIVNQMDPCKELVPVESIADNEHFRPLYLLKRKRKPKTIFHPAPYYQRTGFTLHDVLLPGEDGKSIESLHQDSCQITITKASKDQADGGLSISCDPASVDLQGGGSLSKEFSITPQKKSISLQSLEALRREREINMDHSFIQQLRRTDINLYVVTEILEASEETVYKESTKADGGFKAKFYATLCAKGTREDKQTIVIPKGCTLAFRTIPLHIRDGAWDLDYFPVEALRRAAYIADGPSQGKLGVVASEVKYSCRNFPDLSPDVLLIVFNTIKAVMRDKNLLQELTQKMEDIPEQNDGYELKTESPHLKDLFSTLQHSPRDCLLQVAGGITYVLDALHELMDDQLLLLLESLERKILSQQLKLVENLLKHDLDKGKSFHVDARLLSFPHEEELMLTMELVELSGVQLQEDGSAVPRDQPFESVAALFVAMYALNLLSGSK
;
A
#
# COMPACT_ATOMS: atom_id res chain seq x y z
N MET A 1 6.94 5.13 -6.33
CA MET A 1 6.66 5.48 -7.75
C MET A 1 5.76 4.46 -8.45
N PHE A 2 6.24 3.26 -8.84
CA PHE A 2 5.47 2.32 -9.68
C PHE A 2 4.10 1.93 -9.11
N LYS A 3 4.05 1.50 -7.83
CA LYS A 3 2.81 1.24 -7.08
C LYS A 3 1.76 2.35 -7.19
N ASN A 4 2.19 3.62 -7.13
CA ASN A 4 1.28 4.76 -7.19
C ASN A 4 0.71 4.93 -8.61
N VAL A 5 1.51 4.67 -9.63
CA VAL A 5 1.09 4.70 -11.04
C VAL A 5 0.07 3.61 -11.31
N THR A 6 0.35 2.37 -10.89
CA THR A 6 -0.55 1.24 -11.12
C THR A 6 -1.88 1.39 -10.37
N LYS A 7 -1.84 1.86 -9.11
CA LYS A 7 -3.06 2.24 -8.35
C LYS A 7 -3.88 3.31 -9.07
N PHE A 8 -3.24 4.37 -9.55
CA PHE A 8 -3.93 5.43 -10.28
C PHE A 8 -4.62 4.90 -11.55
N ILE A 9 -3.94 4.06 -12.32
CA ILE A 9 -4.49 3.45 -13.54
C ILE A 9 -5.71 2.58 -13.23
N VAL A 10 -5.62 1.71 -12.22
CA VAL A 10 -6.75 0.86 -11.80
C VAL A 10 -7.94 1.70 -11.37
N ASN A 11 -7.72 2.74 -10.58
CA ASN A 11 -8.78 3.63 -10.10
C ASN A 11 -9.51 4.38 -11.23
N GLN A 12 -8.86 4.61 -12.38
CA GLN A 12 -9.49 5.23 -13.56
C GLN A 12 -10.19 4.21 -14.46
N MET A 13 -9.63 3.01 -14.60
CA MET A 13 -10.11 2.02 -15.58
C MET A 13 -11.09 1.00 -15.02
N ASP A 14 -11.10 0.76 -13.70
CA ASP A 14 -11.86 -0.30 -13.07
C ASP A 14 -12.70 0.20 -11.89
N PRO A 15 -13.87 0.79 -12.17
CA PRO A 15 -14.80 1.23 -11.13
C PRO A 15 -15.33 0.07 -10.27
N CYS A 16 -15.25 -1.17 -10.76
CA CYS A 16 -15.74 -2.37 -10.06
C CYS A 16 -14.73 -2.96 -9.07
N LYS A 17 -13.48 -2.46 -9.04
CA LYS A 17 -12.40 -2.90 -8.14
C LYS A 17 -12.17 -4.43 -8.18
N GLU A 18 -12.07 -4.96 -9.38
CA GLU A 18 -11.75 -6.36 -9.69
C GLU A 18 -10.28 -6.55 -10.07
N LEU A 19 -9.63 -5.51 -10.62
CA LEU A 19 -8.21 -5.47 -10.94
C LEU A 19 -7.38 -5.14 -9.71
N VAL A 20 -6.25 -5.82 -9.62
CA VAL A 20 -5.25 -5.65 -8.57
C VAL A 20 -4.02 -4.98 -9.17
N PRO A 21 -3.61 -3.81 -8.66
CA PRO A 21 -2.42 -3.11 -9.15
C PRO A 21 -1.15 -3.90 -8.81
N VAL A 22 -0.19 -3.96 -9.73
CA VAL A 22 1.13 -4.52 -9.46
C VAL A 22 1.95 -3.51 -8.65
N GLU A 23 2.48 -3.93 -7.51
CA GLU A 23 3.22 -3.03 -6.60
C GLU A 23 4.67 -2.78 -7.05
N SER A 24 5.32 -3.81 -7.61
CA SER A 24 6.73 -3.82 -7.96
C SER A 24 6.93 -4.08 -9.45
N ILE A 25 7.68 -3.19 -10.11
CA ILE A 25 8.04 -3.36 -11.53
C ILE A 25 8.92 -4.59 -11.75
N ALA A 26 9.72 -5.00 -10.75
CA ALA A 26 10.61 -6.15 -10.87
C ALA A 26 9.85 -7.48 -10.94
N ASP A 27 8.65 -7.53 -10.34
CA ASP A 27 7.84 -8.74 -10.27
C ASP A 27 6.81 -8.84 -11.40
N ASN A 28 6.72 -7.83 -12.28
CA ASN A 28 5.65 -7.69 -13.27
C ASN A 28 5.45 -8.93 -14.17
N GLU A 29 6.53 -9.65 -14.50
CA GLU A 29 6.47 -10.82 -15.39
C GLU A 29 5.74 -12.01 -14.76
N HIS A 30 5.73 -12.09 -13.42
CA HIS A 30 5.07 -13.16 -12.67
C HIS A 30 3.56 -12.97 -12.51
N PHE A 31 3.03 -11.87 -13.06
CA PHE A 31 1.60 -11.56 -13.08
C PHE A 31 1.02 -11.63 -14.49
N ARG A 32 1.73 -12.26 -15.44
CA ARG A 32 1.19 -12.52 -16.78
C ARG A 32 0.04 -13.54 -16.72
N PRO A 33 -0.80 -13.62 -17.75
CA PRO A 33 -1.87 -14.62 -17.79
C PRO A 33 -1.34 -16.05 -17.61
N LEU A 34 -2.14 -16.91 -16.98
CA LEU A 34 -1.83 -18.28 -16.55
C LEU A 34 -0.86 -18.42 -15.37
N TYR A 35 -0.26 -17.34 -14.85
CA TYR A 35 0.56 -17.47 -13.64
C TYR A 35 -0.28 -17.87 -12.43
N LEU A 36 0.31 -18.73 -11.59
CA LEU A 36 -0.29 -19.17 -10.33
C LEU A 36 0.19 -18.30 -9.18
N LEU A 37 -0.77 -17.82 -8.39
CA LEU A 37 -0.55 -16.96 -7.24
C LEU A 37 -1.15 -17.59 -5.99
N LYS A 38 -0.49 -17.36 -4.85
CA LYS A 38 -1.04 -17.66 -3.53
C LYS A 38 -1.60 -16.37 -2.95
N ARG A 39 -2.75 -16.44 -2.28
CA ARG A 39 -3.22 -15.31 -1.49
C ARG A 39 -2.59 -15.35 -0.11
N LYS A 40 -1.94 -14.25 0.30
CA LYS A 40 -1.39 -14.13 1.65
C LYS A 40 -2.51 -14.18 2.68
N ARG A 41 -2.23 -14.74 3.87
CA ARG A 41 -3.18 -14.82 4.99
C ARG A 41 -3.30 -13.49 5.73
N LYS A 42 -3.71 -12.47 4.99
CA LYS A 42 -3.73 -11.08 5.43
C LYS A 42 -5.09 -10.46 5.12
N PRO A 43 -5.75 -9.82 6.10
CA PRO A 43 -7.03 -9.17 5.86
C PRO A 43 -6.85 -8.02 4.86
N LYS A 44 -7.90 -7.77 4.07
CA LYS A 44 -8.01 -6.51 3.33
C LYS A 44 -8.16 -5.39 4.34
N THR A 45 -7.54 -4.25 4.08
CA THR A 45 -7.66 -3.05 4.90
C THR A 45 -8.39 -1.97 4.12
N ILE A 46 -8.87 -0.96 4.83
CA ILE A 46 -9.57 0.16 4.21
C ILE A 46 -8.66 1.00 3.29
N PHE A 47 -7.36 1.02 3.56
CA PHE A 47 -6.32 1.70 2.77
C PHE A 47 -5.62 0.77 1.76
N HIS A 48 -5.93 -0.53 1.81
CA HIS A 48 -5.47 -1.52 0.85
C HIS A 48 -6.58 -2.56 0.59
N PRO A 49 -7.58 -2.22 -0.25
CA PRO A 49 -8.75 -3.06 -0.47
C PRO A 49 -8.48 -4.27 -1.38
N ALA A 50 -7.37 -4.25 -2.11
CA ALA A 50 -6.96 -5.36 -2.96
C ALA A 50 -6.45 -6.56 -2.12
N PRO A 51 -6.67 -7.81 -2.56
CA PRO A 51 -6.03 -8.94 -1.91
C PRO A 51 -4.51 -8.92 -2.15
N TYR A 52 -3.75 -9.30 -1.12
CA TYR A 52 -2.31 -9.52 -1.24
C TYR A 52 -2.03 -10.87 -1.89
N TYR A 53 -1.33 -10.84 -3.01
CA TYR A 53 -0.88 -12.03 -3.72
C TYR A 53 0.63 -12.22 -3.59
N GLN A 54 1.04 -13.47 -3.48
CA GLN A 54 2.43 -13.91 -3.52
C GLN A 54 2.64 -14.79 -4.74
N ARG A 55 3.69 -14.49 -5.50
CA ARG A 55 4.10 -15.27 -6.67
C ARG A 55 4.55 -16.67 -6.26
N THR A 56 4.19 -17.66 -7.08
CA THR A 56 4.65 -19.05 -6.90
C THR A 56 5.86 -19.39 -7.77
N GLY A 57 6.05 -18.65 -8.86
CA GLY A 57 7.02 -18.96 -9.92
C GLY A 57 6.54 -20.01 -10.92
N PHE A 58 5.36 -20.59 -10.72
CA PHE A 58 4.76 -21.57 -11.63
C PHE A 58 3.60 -20.97 -12.40
N THR A 59 3.44 -21.40 -13.64
CA THR A 59 2.24 -21.19 -14.45
C THR A 59 1.31 -22.39 -14.33
N LEU A 60 0.06 -22.21 -14.74
CA LEU A 60 -0.89 -23.31 -14.85
C LEU A 60 -0.35 -24.41 -15.78
N HIS A 61 0.42 -24.05 -16.81
CA HIS A 61 1.00 -25.02 -17.73
C HIS A 61 2.03 -25.94 -17.05
N ASP A 62 2.87 -25.39 -16.17
CA ASP A 62 3.93 -26.14 -15.50
C ASP A 62 3.41 -27.25 -14.58
N VAL A 63 2.18 -27.09 -14.08
CA VAL A 63 1.54 -28.02 -13.16
C VAL A 63 0.54 -28.95 -13.84
N LEU A 64 0.25 -28.78 -15.13
CA LEU A 64 -0.64 -29.67 -15.88
C LEU A 64 0.14 -30.86 -16.46
N LEU A 65 -0.53 -32.00 -16.58
CA LEU A 65 -0.01 -33.13 -17.34
C LEU A 65 0.05 -32.79 -18.84
N PRO A 66 0.98 -33.41 -19.60
CA PRO A 66 1.03 -33.23 -21.04
C PRO A 66 -0.28 -33.72 -21.67
N GLY A 67 -0.87 -32.90 -22.54
CA GLY A 67 -2.04 -33.30 -23.33
C GLY A 67 -1.64 -34.26 -24.46
N GLU A 68 -2.60 -35.02 -24.97
CA GLU A 68 -2.39 -36.09 -25.96
C GLU A 68 -1.71 -35.62 -27.27
N ASP A 69 -1.76 -34.31 -27.58
CA ASP A 69 -1.43 -33.79 -28.92
C ASP A 69 -0.28 -32.77 -28.98
N GLY A 70 0.49 -32.55 -27.92
CA GLY A 70 1.64 -31.62 -27.96
C GLY A 70 1.32 -30.18 -28.42
N LYS A 71 0.04 -29.80 -28.51
CA LYS A 71 -0.42 -28.48 -28.96
C LYS A 71 -0.02 -27.43 -27.94
N SER A 72 0.74 -26.44 -28.40
CA SER A 72 1.10 -25.22 -27.68
C SER A 72 -0.15 -24.39 -27.40
N ILE A 73 -0.26 -23.86 -26.19
CA ILE A 73 -1.40 -23.06 -25.69
C ILE A 73 -1.29 -21.58 -26.14
N GLU A 74 -0.37 -21.25 -27.05
CA GLU A 74 -0.11 -19.89 -27.54
C GLU A 74 -1.35 -19.16 -28.13
N SER A 75 -2.44 -19.87 -28.44
CA SER A 75 -3.66 -19.30 -29.01
C SER A 75 -4.75 -18.85 -28.02
N LEU A 76 -4.49 -18.81 -26.69
CA LEU A 76 -5.55 -18.42 -25.72
C LEU A 76 -5.68 -16.92 -25.47
N HIS A 77 -4.77 -16.13 -26.01
CA HIS A 77 -4.74 -14.69 -25.77
C HIS A 77 -5.77 -13.97 -26.65
N GLN A 78 -6.65 -13.21 -26.00
CA GLN A 78 -7.47 -12.21 -26.64
C GLN A 78 -6.89 -10.83 -26.31
N ASP A 79 -6.43 -10.14 -27.35
CA ASP A 79 -6.03 -8.74 -27.25
C ASP A 79 -7.29 -7.87 -27.37
N SER A 80 -7.43 -6.90 -26.48
CA SER A 80 -8.54 -5.94 -26.52
C SER A 80 -8.06 -4.50 -26.26
N CYS A 81 -9.04 -3.59 -26.26
CA CYS A 81 -8.94 -2.13 -26.33
C CYS A 81 -7.72 -1.48 -25.66
N GLN A 82 -7.20 -0.45 -26.33
CA GLN A 82 -6.17 0.45 -25.82
C GLN A 82 -6.84 1.78 -25.43
N ILE A 83 -6.49 2.31 -24.26
CA ILE A 83 -6.94 3.64 -23.80
C ILE A 83 -5.70 4.39 -23.33
N THR A 84 -5.48 5.61 -23.80
CA THR A 84 -4.38 6.45 -23.32
C THR A 84 -4.81 7.24 -22.10
N ILE A 85 -4.02 7.14 -21.04
CA ILE A 85 -4.16 7.87 -19.79
C ILE A 85 -2.97 8.81 -19.65
N THR A 86 -3.25 10.10 -19.60
CA THR A 86 -2.24 11.13 -19.32
C THR A 86 -2.52 11.75 -17.96
N LYS A 87 -1.51 11.81 -17.10
CA LYS A 87 -1.52 12.56 -15.85
C LYS A 87 -0.41 13.60 -15.92
N ALA A 88 -0.78 14.87 -15.79
CA ALA A 88 0.14 15.95 -15.52
C ALA A 88 -0.41 16.75 -14.34
N SER A 89 0.23 16.62 -13.18
CA SER A 89 -0.07 17.41 -12.00
C SER A 89 1.18 18.18 -11.62
N LYS A 90 1.06 19.50 -11.49
CA LYS A 90 2.11 20.37 -10.97
C LYS A 90 1.49 21.18 -9.85
N ASP A 91 1.85 20.81 -8.63
CA ASP A 91 1.35 21.44 -7.43
C ASP A 91 2.35 22.53 -7.05
N GLN A 92 1.95 23.79 -7.19
CA GLN A 92 2.74 24.92 -6.69
C GLN A 92 2.04 25.46 -5.45
N ALA A 93 2.66 25.31 -4.27
CA ALA A 93 2.27 26.08 -3.11
C ALA A 93 2.90 27.47 -3.25
N ASP A 94 2.13 28.44 -3.73
CA ASP A 94 2.54 29.85 -3.73
C ASP A 94 2.37 30.41 -2.31
N GLY A 95 3.27 30.03 -1.41
CA GLY A 95 3.36 30.56 -0.04
C GLY A 95 4.07 31.91 -0.02
N GLY A 96 3.62 32.85 -0.87
CA GLY A 96 4.14 34.21 -0.89
C GLY A 96 3.57 35.02 0.28
N LEU A 97 4.28 35.04 1.41
CA LEU A 97 4.02 35.99 2.50
C LEU A 97 5.24 36.91 2.68
N SER A 98 5.07 38.18 2.34
CA SER A 98 5.96 39.24 2.83
C SER A 98 5.53 39.59 4.25
N ILE A 99 6.21 39.03 5.25
CA ILE A 99 6.03 39.43 6.65
C ILE A 99 7.08 40.50 6.94
N SER A 100 6.65 41.76 7.05
CA SER A 100 7.54 42.82 7.53
C SER A 100 7.75 42.66 9.04
N CYS A 101 8.89 42.12 9.45
CA CYS A 101 9.37 42.17 10.83
C CYS A 101 10.90 42.35 10.84
N ASP A 102 11.31 43.60 11.08
CA ASP A 102 12.66 44.12 11.36
C ASP A 102 13.83 43.77 10.41
N PRO A 103 14.76 44.71 10.17
CA PRO A 103 15.74 44.63 9.08
C PRO A 103 16.92 43.67 9.31
N ALA A 104 16.77 42.63 10.14
CA ALA A 104 17.84 41.70 10.47
C ALA A 104 17.48 40.20 10.34
N SER A 105 16.30 39.84 9.84
CA SER A 105 15.96 38.44 9.54
C SER A 105 15.72 38.23 8.04
N VAL A 106 16.27 37.14 7.52
CA VAL A 106 16.14 36.73 6.12
C VAL A 106 14.69 36.39 5.83
N ASP A 107 14.12 36.97 4.78
CA ASP A 107 12.78 36.65 4.27
C ASP A 107 12.62 35.13 4.06
N LEU A 108 11.79 34.48 4.87
CA LEU A 108 11.46 33.06 4.75
C LEU A 108 10.33 32.87 3.73
N GLN A 109 10.63 33.02 2.44
CA GLN A 109 9.72 32.67 1.36
C GLN A 109 9.81 31.16 1.09
N GLY A 110 8.83 30.39 1.59
CA GLY A 110 8.83 28.92 1.53
C GLY A 110 7.75 28.36 0.61
N GLY A 111 8.04 28.24 -0.68
CA GLY A 111 7.23 27.46 -1.62
C GLY A 111 7.74 26.01 -1.75
N GLY A 112 6.85 25.04 -1.83
CA GLY A 112 7.19 23.68 -2.26
C GLY A 112 6.42 23.35 -3.53
N SER A 113 7.03 22.61 -4.45
CA SER A 113 6.28 22.06 -5.59
C SER A 113 6.52 20.58 -5.77
N LEU A 114 5.42 19.83 -5.88
CA LEU A 114 5.41 18.42 -6.27
C LEU A 114 4.87 18.35 -7.68
N SER A 115 5.62 17.76 -8.60
CA SER A 115 5.13 17.49 -9.95
C SER A 115 5.18 16.00 -10.24
N LYS A 116 4.10 15.49 -10.83
CA LYS A 116 3.97 14.11 -11.28
C LYS A 116 3.47 14.15 -12.71
N GLU A 117 4.22 13.54 -13.61
CA GLU A 117 3.90 13.55 -15.05
C GLU A 117 4.12 12.17 -15.66
N PHE A 118 3.08 11.67 -16.36
CA PHE A 118 3.19 10.54 -17.27
C PHE A 118 2.08 10.53 -18.31
N SER A 119 2.37 9.83 -19.41
CA SER A 119 1.37 9.37 -20.36
C SER A 119 1.60 7.89 -20.57
N ILE A 120 0.56 7.08 -20.35
CA ILE A 120 0.60 5.64 -20.53
C ILE A 120 -0.62 5.17 -21.27
N THR A 121 -0.43 4.21 -22.17
CA THR A 121 -1.52 3.57 -22.90
C THR A 121 -1.65 2.12 -22.42
N PRO A 122 -2.49 1.83 -21.42
CA PRO A 122 -2.76 0.46 -21.02
C PRO A 122 -3.52 -0.30 -22.11
N GLN A 123 -3.10 -1.53 -22.35
CA GLN A 123 -3.76 -2.51 -23.19
C GLN A 123 -4.27 -3.65 -22.31
N LYS A 124 -5.55 -3.99 -22.47
CA LYS A 124 -6.13 -5.16 -21.78
C LYS A 124 -5.85 -6.43 -22.57
N LYS A 125 -5.22 -7.41 -21.91
CA LYS A 125 -5.08 -8.79 -22.41
C LYS A 125 -5.81 -9.75 -21.50
N SER A 126 -6.56 -10.67 -22.07
CA SER A 126 -7.30 -11.68 -21.31
C SER A 126 -7.21 -13.05 -21.96
N ILE A 127 -7.44 -14.07 -21.14
CA ILE A 127 -7.63 -15.44 -21.59
C ILE A 127 -9.12 -15.65 -21.83
N SER A 128 -9.47 -16.22 -22.99
CA SER A 128 -10.85 -16.62 -23.25
C SER A 128 -11.28 -17.70 -22.24
N LEU A 129 -12.39 -17.45 -21.53
CA LEU A 129 -12.94 -18.42 -20.58
C LEU A 129 -13.31 -19.74 -21.26
N GLN A 130 -13.74 -19.72 -22.52
CA GLN A 130 -14.03 -20.92 -23.30
C GLN A 130 -12.78 -21.78 -23.53
N SER A 131 -11.65 -21.11 -23.79
CA SER A 131 -10.37 -21.80 -23.95
C SER A 131 -9.89 -22.43 -22.65
N LEU A 132 -10.13 -21.77 -21.52
CA LEU A 132 -9.79 -22.28 -20.20
C LEU A 132 -10.68 -23.46 -19.80
N GLU A 133 -11.97 -23.43 -20.17
CA GLU A 133 -12.88 -24.57 -20.01
C GLU A 133 -12.50 -25.77 -20.88
N ALA A 134 -12.05 -25.53 -22.11
CA ALA A 134 -11.54 -26.59 -22.99
C ALA A 134 -10.29 -27.24 -22.38
N LEU A 135 -9.33 -26.42 -21.93
CA LEU A 135 -8.12 -26.89 -21.26
C LEU A 135 -8.43 -27.75 -20.03
N ARG A 136 -9.44 -27.37 -19.24
CA ARG A 136 -9.90 -28.14 -18.07
C ARG A 136 -10.41 -29.54 -18.45
N ARG A 137 -11.08 -29.68 -19.60
CA ARG A 137 -11.61 -30.98 -20.07
C ARG A 137 -10.51 -31.88 -20.64
N GLU A 138 -9.44 -31.28 -21.16
CA GLU A 138 -8.37 -31.99 -21.85
C GLU A 138 -7.19 -32.37 -20.95
N ARG A 139 -6.94 -31.61 -19.88
CA ARG A 139 -5.73 -31.76 -19.05
C ARG A 139 -6.03 -31.75 -17.56
N GLU A 140 -5.43 -32.71 -16.87
CA GLU A 140 -5.44 -32.83 -15.41
C GLU A 140 -4.17 -32.20 -14.80
N ILE A 141 -4.27 -31.79 -13.53
CA ILE A 141 -3.13 -31.34 -12.73
C ILE A 141 -2.25 -32.54 -12.39
N ASN A 142 -0.94 -32.38 -12.57
CA ASN A 142 0.06 -33.32 -12.10
C ASN A 142 0.12 -33.34 -10.57
N MET A 143 -0.51 -34.34 -9.96
CA MET A 143 -0.54 -34.52 -8.51
C MET A 143 0.82 -34.89 -7.90
N ASP A 144 1.78 -35.34 -8.72
CA ASP A 144 3.16 -35.63 -8.32
C ASP A 144 4.08 -34.42 -8.39
N HIS A 145 3.59 -33.28 -8.90
CA HIS A 145 4.35 -32.04 -8.92
C HIS A 145 4.64 -31.57 -7.48
N SER A 146 5.92 -31.31 -7.17
CA SER A 146 6.39 -30.98 -5.82
C SER A 146 5.63 -29.82 -5.17
N PHE A 147 5.36 -28.75 -5.94
CA PHE A 147 4.53 -27.62 -5.53
C PHE A 147 3.10 -28.02 -5.15
N ILE A 148 2.45 -28.88 -5.94
CA ILE A 148 1.07 -29.35 -5.68
C ILE A 148 1.03 -30.24 -4.45
N GLN A 149 2.03 -31.11 -4.26
CA GLN A 149 2.16 -31.92 -3.04
C GLN A 149 2.31 -31.06 -1.78
N GLN A 150 3.07 -29.96 -1.86
CA GLN A 150 3.17 -29.00 -0.76
C GLN A 150 1.85 -28.28 -0.52
N LEU A 151 1.19 -27.81 -1.58
CA LEU A 151 -0.10 -27.12 -1.51
C LEU A 151 -1.13 -27.96 -0.76
N ARG A 152 -1.22 -29.27 -1.05
CA ARG A 152 -2.15 -30.20 -0.38
C ARG A 152 -1.95 -30.35 1.12
N ARG A 153 -0.72 -30.14 1.60
CA ARG A 153 -0.38 -30.21 3.04
C ARG A 153 -0.65 -28.90 3.77
N THR A 154 -0.99 -27.85 3.02
CA THR A 154 -1.22 -26.51 3.52
C THR A 154 -2.65 -26.07 3.24
N ASP A 155 -3.18 -25.17 4.05
CA ASP A 155 -4.47 -24.55 3.79
C ASP A 155 -4.26 -23.20 3.06
N ILE A 156 -3.69 -23.30 1.85
CA ILE A 156 -3.36 -22.17 0.98
C ILE A 156 -4.28 -22.18 -0.23
N ASN A 157 -4.91 -21.03 -0.49
CA ASN A 157 -5.75 -20.84 -1.66
C ASN A 157 -4.91 -20.44 -2.88
N LEU A 158 -5.11 -21.17 -3.97
CA LEU A 158 -4.43 -20.95 -5.25
C LEU A 158 -5.31 -20.13 -6.19
N TYR A 159 -4.69 -19.28 -6.99
CA TYR A 159 -5.36 -18.39 -7.91
C TYR A 159 -4.62 -18.38 -9.24
N VAL A 160 -5.35 -18.27 -10.35
CA VAL A 160 -4.79 -18.13 -11.69
C VAL A 160 -5.04 -16.72 -12.22
N VAL A 161 -4.03 -16.11 -12.84
CA VAL A 161 -4.20 -14.83 -13.54
C VAL A 161 -4.91 -15.04 -14.87
N THR A 162 -6.02 -14.36 -15.09
CA THR A 162 -6.86 -14.52 -16.30
C THR A 162 -6.90 -13.28 -17.17
N GLU A 163 -6.75 -12.10 -16.57
CA GLU A 163 -6.75 -10.82 -17.27
C GLU A 163 -5.63 -9.95 -16.74
N ILE A 164 -5.01 -9.15 -17.62
CA ILE A 164 -4.00 -8.16 -17.26
C ILE A 164 -4.27 -6.85 -17.99
N LEU A 165 -3.78 -5.77 -17.39
CA LEU A 165 -3.47 -4.52 -18.07
C LEU A 165 -1.96 -4.45 -18.24
N GLU A 166 -1.48 -4.30 -19.47
CA GLU A 166 -0.07 -4.10 -19.78
C GLU A 166 0.17 -2.75 -20.45
N ALA A 167 1.39 -2.22 -20.35
CA ALA A 167 1.78 -1.03 -21.10
C ALA A 167 1.95 -1.36 -22.59
N SER A 168 1.19 -0.71 -23.49
CA SER A 168 1.30 -0.96 -24.94
C SER A 168 2.58 -0.39 -25.56
N GLU A 169 3.18 0.59 -24.89
CA GLU A 169 4.38 1.32 -25.30
C GLU A 169 5.30 1.57 -24.11
N GLU A 170 6.56 1.87 -24.38
CA GLU A 170 7.50 2.30 -23.34
C GLU A 170 7.15 3.72 -22.90
N THR A 171 7.08 3.93 -21.59
CA THR A 171 6.69 5.22 -21.01
C THR A 171 7.59 5.59 -19.86
N VAL A 172 7.76 6.89 -19.64
CA VAL A 172 8.59 7.40 -18.54
C VAL A 172 7.68 8.12 -17.55
N TYR A 173 7.65 7.63 -16.32
CA TYR A 173 7.03 8.34 -15.22
C TYR A 173 8.07 9.21 -14.54
N LYS A 174 7.75 10.50 -14.41
CA LYS A 174 8.60 11.50 -13.76
C LYS A 174 7.89 12.03 -12.53
N GLU A 175 8.61 12.02 -11.41
CA GLU A 175 8.21 12.69 -10.18
C GLU A 175 9.32 13.67 -9.83
N SER A 176 8.96 14.93 -9.61
CA SER A 176 9.90 15.90 -9.06
C SER A 176 9.35 16.55 -7.82
N THR A 177 10.20 16.61 -6.80
CA THR A 177 9.92 17.30 -5.56
C THR A 177 10.92 18.44 -5.45
N LYS A 178 10.42 19.68 -5.52
CA LYS A 178 11.22 20.88 -5.33
C LYS A 178 10.86 21.50 -3.99
N ALA A 179 11.84 21.59 -3.11
CA ALA A 179 11.78 22.50 -1.97
C ALA A 179 12.43 23.83 -2.41
N ASP A 180 11.65 24.90 -2.56
CA ASP A 180 12.27 26.23 -2.63
C ASP A 180 12.84 26.59 -1.24
N GLY A 181 13.84 27.47 -1.22
CA GLY A 181 14.80 27.71 -0.13
C GLY A 181 14.29 28.14 1.26
N GLY A 182 13.03 27.84 1.61
CA GLY A 182 12.43 28.05 2.93
C GLY A 182 12.46 26.80 3.84
N PHE A 183 11.48 26.70 4.75
CA PHE A 183 11.40 25.68 5.80
C PHE A 183 11.56 24.24 5.29
N LYS A 184 10.89 23.88 4.17
CA LYS A 184 11.01 22.55 3.55
C LYS A 184 12.47 22.24 3.20
N ALA A 185 13.23 23.17 2.61
CA ALA A 185 14.62 22.94 2.25
C ALA A 185 15.53 22.72 3.47
N LYS A 186 15.33 23.49 4.55
CA LYS A 186 16.04 23.30 5.83
C LYS A 186 15.72 21.91 6.43
N PHE A 187 14.48 21.48 6.32
CA PHE A 187 14.01 20.20 6.83
C PHE A 187 14.58 19.02 6.05
N TYR A 188 14.43 19.01 4.72
CA TYR A 188 15.02 17.99 3.84
C TYR A 188 16.55 17.94 3.95
N ALA A 189 17.21 19.08 4.19
CA ALA A 189 18.65 19.12 4.45
C ALA A 189 19.02 18.46 5.79
N THR A 190 18.23 18.67 6.83
CA THR A 190 18.51 18.15 8.18
C THR A 190 18.20 16.66 8.31
N LEU A 191 17.07 16.21 7.75
CA LEU A 191 16.57 14.85 7.94
C LEU A 191 16.89 13.90 6.80
N CYS A 192 16.94 14.40 5.56
CA CYS A 192 17.19 13.56 4.38
C CYS A 192 18.62 13.68 3.86
N ALA A 193 19.47 14.52 4.47
CA ALA A 193 20.78 14.94 3.94
C ALA A 193 20.72 15.43 2.48
N LYS A 194 19.51 15.78 1.99
CA LYS A 194 19.25 16.31 0.65
C LYS A 194 19.25 17.83 0.79
N GLY A 195 20.29 18.50 0.28
CA GLY A 195 20.35 19.97 0.25
C GLY A 195 19.21 20.61 -0.56
N THR A 196 19.33 21.89 -0.93
CA THR A 196 18.39 22.65 -1.78
C THR A 196 18.31 22.12 -3.23
N ARG A 197 18.00 20.83 -3.40
CA ARG A 197 18.10 20.12 -4.66
C ARG A 197 16.74 19.55 -5.00
N GLU A 198 16.29 19.87 -6.20
CA GLU A 198 15.16 19.23 -6.85
C GLU A 198 15.43 17.71 -6.92
N ASP A 199 14.67 16.91 -6.18
CA ASP A 199 14.75 15.45 -6.28
C ASP A 199 13.93 15.04 -7.50
N LYS A 200 14.61 14.61 -8.57
CA LYS A 200 13.99 14.10 -9.79
C LYS A 200 14.12 12.60 -9.77
N GLN A 201 13.00 11.93 -9.53
CA GLN A 201 12.91 10.50 -9.64
C GLN A 201 12.26 10.18 -10.99
N THR A 202 12.85 9.23 -11.71
CA THR A 202 12.32 8.75 -12.98
C THR A 202 12.30 7.24 -12.97
N ILE A 203 11.23 6.68 -13.51
CA ILE A 203 11.12 5.24 -13.76
C ILE A 203 10.65 5.03 -15.19
N VAL A 204 11.34 4.13 -15.88
CA VAL A 204 10.97 3.69 -17.22
C VAL A 204 10.10 2.46 -17.09
N ILE A 205 8.89 2.54 -17.62
CA ILE A 205 7.94 1.43 -17.70
C ILE A 205 8.07 0.85 -19.11
N PRO A 206 8.65 -0.35 -19.28
CA PRO A 206 8.86 -0.92 -20.60
C PRO A 206 7.55 -1.36 -21.24
N LYS A 207 7.56 -1.45 -22.57
CA LYS A 207 6.46 -2.07 -23.33
C LYS A 207 6.23 -3.51 -22.87
N GLY A 208 4.97 -3.88 -22.69
CA GLY A 208 4.55 -5.21 -22.21
C GLY A 208 4.71 -5.41 -20.70
N CYS A 209 5.01 -4.35 -19.94
CA CYS A 209 5.02 -4.38 -18.48
C CYS A 209 3.60 -4.58 -17.94
N THR A 210 3.41 -5.55 -17.06
CA THR A 210 2.11 -5.78 -16.40
C THR A 210 1.87 -4.71 -15.33
N LEU A 211 0.78 -3.97 -15.47
CA LEU A 211 0.40 -2.85 -14.60
C LEU A 211 -0.63 -3.27 -13.55
N ALA A 212 -1.59 -4.11 -13.94
CA ALA A 212 -2.62 -4.65 -13.08
C ALA A 212 -3.07 -6.02 -13.58
N PHE A 213 -3.68 -6.82 -12.72
CA PHE A 213 -4.11 -8.17 -13.05
C PHE A 213 -5.41 -8.55 -12.34
N ARG A 214 -6.14 -9.50 -12.93
CA ARG A 214 -7.32 -10.14 -12.35
C ARG A 214 -7.04 -11.62 -12.17
N THR A 215 -7.52 -12.16 -11.06
CA THR A 215 -7.41 -13.58 -10.76
C THR A 215 -8.76 -14.25 -10.61
N ILE A 216 -8.76 -15.57 -10.80
CA ILE A 216 -9.87 -16.46 -10.45
C ILE A 216 -9.32 -17.54 -9.49
N PRO A 217 -10.03 -17.86 -8.39
CA PRO A 217 -9.62 -18.97 -7.52
C PRO A 217 -9.60 -20.30 -8.27
N LEU A 218 -8.57 -21.10 -8.02
CA LEU A 218 -8.34 -22.41 -8.62
C LEU A 218 -8.42 -23.48 -7.53
N HIS A 219 -9.37 -24.40 -7.70
CA HIS A 219 -9.54 -25.56 -6.82
C HIS A 219 -9.00 -26.81 -7.50
N ILE A 220 -8.29 -27.65 -6.74
CA ILE A 220 -7.68 -28.89 -7.23
C ILE A 220 -8.18 -30.03 -6.35
N ARG A 221 -8.74 -31.07 -6.97
CA ARG A 221 -9.18 -32.29 -6.31
C ARG A 221 -8.82 -33.50 -7.16
N ASP A 222 -7.88 -34.30 -6.67
CA ASP A 222 -7.47 -35.58 -7.28
C ASP A 222 -7.15 -35.48 -8.77
N GLY A 223 -6.41 -34.44 -9.18
CA GLY A 223 -6.01 -34.18 -10.57
C GLY A 223 -7.02 -33.33 -11.35
N ALA A 224 -8.31 -33.42 -11.03
CA ALA A 224 -9.32 -32.51 -11.57
C ALA A 224 -9.14 -31.10 -10.97
N TRP A 225 -9.46 -30.08 -11.76
CA TRP A 225 -9.38 -28.70 -11.32
C TRP A 225 -10.55 -27.86 -11.82
N ASP A 226 -10.98 -26.91 -11.00
CA ASP A 226 -12.13 -26.04 -11.26
C ASP A 226 -11.83 -24.60 -10.90
N LEU A 227 -12.58 -23.68 -11.53
CA LEU A 227 -12.45 -22.25 -11.35
C LEU A 227 -13.71 -21.65 -10.75
N ASP A 228 -13.53 -20.81 -9.74
CA ASP A 228 -14.64 -20.13 -9.08
C ASP A 228 -14.94 -18.80 -9.77
N TYR A 229 -15.78 -18.83 -10.79
CA TYR A 229 -16.21 -17.63 -11.53
C TYR A 229 -17.01 -16.64 -10.68
N PHE A 230 -17.67 -17.13 -9.62
CA PHE A 230 -18.46 -16.33 -8.68
C PHE A 230 -17.91 -16.51 -7.26
N PRO A 231 -16.77 -15.89 -6.92
CA PRO A 231 -16.24 -15.99 -5.56
C PRO A 231 -17.28 -15.44 -4.58
N VAL A 232 -17.60 -16.21 -3.54
CA VAL A 232 -18.61 -15.88 -2.51
C VAL A 232 -18.39 -14.50 -1.89
N GLU A 233 -17.14 -14.02 -1.86
CA GLU A 233 -16.74 -12.69 -1.41
C GLU A 233 -17.27 -11.56 -2.31
N ALA A 234 -17.41 -11.78 -3.62
CA ALA A 234 -18.05 -10.84 -4.55
C ALA A 234 -19.56 -10.76 -4.31
N LEU A 235 -20.21 -11.89 -3.98
CA LEU A 235 -21.64 -11.92 -3.60
C LEU A 235 -21.88 -11.24 -2.24
N ARG A 236 -20.98 -11.41 -1.27
CA ARG A 236 -21.04 -10.67 0.00
C ARG A 236 -20.84 -9.17 -0.20
N ARG A 237 -19.96 -8.73 -1.12
CA ARG A 237 -19.81 -7.30 -1.46
C ARG A 237 -21.11 -6.67 -1.95
N ALA A 238 -21.92 -7.38 -2.74
CA ALA A 238 -23.23 -6.91 -3.17
C ALA A 238 -24.26 -6.89 -2.03
N ALA A 239 -24.20 -7.86 -1.11
CA ALA A 239 -25.14 -7.97 0.01
C ALA A 239 -24.87 -6.98 1.16
N TYR A 240 -23.61 -6.63 1.44
CA TYR A 240 -23.23 -5.69 2.51
C TYR A 240 -23.47 -4.21 2.19
N ILE A 241 -23.91 -3.88 0.97
CA ILE A 241 -24.38 -2.52 0.65
C ILE A 241 -25.76 -2.25 1.30
N ALA A 242 -26.44 -3.28 1.82
CA ALA A 242 -27.84 -3.18 2.25
C ALA A 242 -28.11 -3.00 3.75
N ASP A 243 -27.20 -3.28 4.70
CA ASP A 243 -27.59 -3.23 6.13
C ASP A 243 -26.49 -2.74 7.11
N GLY A 244 -26.70 -1.54 7.64
CA GLY A 244 -26.01 -0.96 8.80
C GLY A 244 -26.03 0.58 8.77
N PRO A 245 -26.27 1.29 9.89
CA PRO A 245 -26.14 2.74 9.91
C PRO A 245 -24.70 3.09 9.55
N SER A 246 -24.53 3.81 8.44
CA SER A 246 -23.22 4.10 7.87
C SER A 246 -22.38 4.86 8.90
N GLN A 247 -21.42 4.19 9.54
CA GLN A 247 -20.45 4.82 10.46
C GLN A 247 -19.52 5.85 9.77
N GLY A 248 -19.80 6.22 8.52
CA GLY A 248 -18.92 7.00 7.67
C GLY A 248 -17.61 6.26 7.38
N LYS A 249 -16.80 6.82 6.48
CA LYS A 249 -15.47 6.26 6.19
C LYS A 249 -14.55 6.26 7.41
N LEU A 250 -14.57 7.35 8.19
CA LEU A 250 -13.82 7.44 9.44
C LEU A 250 -14.17 6.31 10.43
N GLY A 251 -15.46 6.01 10.64
CA GLY A 251 -15.85 5.00 11.63
C GLY A 251 -15.36 3.60 11.26
N VAL A 252 -15.30 3.29 9.96
CA VAL A 252 -14.70 2.05 9.46
C VAL A 252 -13.21 2.01 9.77
N VAL A 253 -12.43 3.04 9.37
CA VAL A 253 -10.98 3.11 9.62
C VAL A 253 -10.67 3.05 11.13
N ALA A 254 -11.45 3.79 11.94
CA ALA A 254 -11.27 3.85 13.39
C ALA A 254 -11.60 2.51 14.08
N SER A 255 -12.58 1.77 13.59
CA SER A 255 -12.91 0.44 14.11
C SER A 255 -11.86 -0.59 13.70
N GLU A 256 -11.38 -0.51 12.46
CA GLU A 256 -10.33 -1.38 11.92
C GLU A 256 -9.02 -1.23 12.71
N VAL A 257 -8.51 -0.01 12.91
CA VAL A 257 -7.27 0.22 13.68
C VAL A 257 -7.39 -0.22 15.13
N LYS A 258 -8.53 0.03 15.78
CA LYS A 258 -8.78 -0.41 17.15
C LYS A 258 -8.78 -1.93 17.26
N TYR A 259 -9.36 -2.61 16.28
CA TYR A 259 -9.40 -4.07 16.25
C TYR A 259 -8.01 -4.67 16.01
N SER A 260 -7.27 -4.15 15.02
CA SER A 260 -5.94 -4.65 14.65
C SER A 260 -4.89 -4.40 15.75
N CYS A 261 -4.96 -3.25 16.42
CA CYS A 261 -4.02 -2.86 17.47
C CYS A 261 -4.52 -3.19 18.90
N ARG A 262 -5.60 -3.96 19.05
CA ARG A 262 -6.30 -4.17 20.33
C ARG A 262 -5.45 -4.75 21.46
N ASN A 263 -4.40 -5.51 21.11
CA ASN A 263 -3.57 -6.21 22.08
C ASN A 263 -2.38 -5.36 22.56
N PHE A 264 -2.01 -4.29 21.84
CA PHE A 264 -0.89 -3.44 22.26
C PHE A 264 -1.09 -2.82 23.66
N PRO A 265 -2.27 -2.32 24.05
CA PRO A 265 -2.51 -1.86 25.42
C PRO A 265 -2.25 -2.89 26.52
N ASP A 266 -2.37 -4.19 26.20
CA ASP A 266 -2.22 -5.30 27.16
C ASP A 266 -0.77 -5.79 27.27
N LEU A 267 0.12 -5.33 26.37
CA LEU A 267 1.54 -5.66 26.41
C LEU A 267 2.25 -4.91 27.55
N SER A 268 3.31 -5.51 28.08
CA SER A 268 4.16 -4.84 29.07
C SER A 268 4.83 -3.59 28.47
N PRO A 269 5.10 -2.55 29.28
CA PRO A 269 5.76 -1.33 28.81
C PRO A 269 7.10 -1.58 28.09
N ASP A 270 7.88 -2.57 28.55
CA ASP A 270 9.16 -2.92 27.94
C ASP A 270 8.97 -3.47 26.52
N VAL A 271 7.98 -4.36 26.32
CA VAL A 271 7.65 -4.92 25.01
C VAL A 271 7.11 -3.83 24.08
N LEU A 272 6.26 -2.93 24.58
CA LEU A 272 5.77 -1.79 23.81
C LEU A 272 6.91 -0.88 23.35
N LEU A 273 7.87 -0.59 24.22
CA LEU A 273 9.04 0.21 23.90
C LEU A 273 9.91 -0.46 22.82
N ILE A 274 10.09 -1.79 22.91
CA ILE A 274 10.81 -2.57 21.89
C ILE A 274 10.10 -2.44 20.54
N VAL A 275 8.78 -2.69 20.49
CA VAL A 275 7.98 -2.56 19.26
C VAL A 275 8.07 -1.13 18.71
N PHE A 276 7.92 -0.11 19.57
CA PHE A 276 8.00 1.28 19.17
C PHE A 276 9.35 1.64 18.55
N ASN A 277 10.45 1.24 19.18
CA ASN A 277 11.80 1.50 18.69
C ASN A 277 12.07 0.78 17.37
N THR A 278 11.59 -0.47 17.22
CA THR A 278 11.67 -1.19 15.96
C THR A 278 10.87 -0.50 14.86
N ILE A 279 9.64 -0.04 15.14
CA ILE A 279 8.83 0.74 14.18
C ILE A 279 9.56 2.03 13.77
N LYS A 280 10.15 2.77 14.72
CA LYS A 280 10.97 3.96 14.40
C LYS A 280 12.19 3.64 13.53
N ALA A 281 12.79 2.46 13.68
CA ALA A 281 13.94 2.04 12.88
C ALA A 281 13.53 1.72 11.44
N VAL A 282 12.45 0.95 11.24
CA VAL A 282 11.98 0.59 9.89
C VAL A 282 11.44 1.78 9.11
N MET A 283 10.92 2.82 9.77
CA MET A 283 10.53 4.07 9.11
C MET A 283 11.72 4.82 8.48
N ARG A 284 12.96 4.52 8.89
CA ARG A 284 14.19 5.11 8.33
C ARG A 284 14.86 4.22 7.27
N ASP A 285 14.56 2.92 7.28
CA ASP A 285 15.24 1.94 6.44
C ASP A 285 14.25 0.98 5.79
N LYS A 286 14.12 1.10 4.48
CA LYS A 286 13.24 0.26 3.66
C LYS A 286 13.59 -1.22 3.70
N ASN A 287 14.88 -1.55 3.81
CA ASN A 287 15.30 -2.94 3.87
C ASN A 287 14.84 -3.56 5.20
N LEU A 288 14.94 -2.81 6.30
CA LEU A 288 14.41 -3.24 7.59
C LEU A 288 12.88 -3.34 7.57
N LEU A 289 12.19 -2.40 6.92
CA LEU A 289 10.74 -2.45 6.72
C LEU A 289 10.34 -3.73 5.97
N GLN A 290 11.04 -4.05 4.87
CA GLN A 290 10.76 -5.24 4.08
C GLN A 290 11.07 -6.54 4.84
N GLU A 291 12.22 -6.61 5.53
CA GLU A 291 12.60 -7.77 6.35
C GLU A 291 11.56 -8.03 7.45
N LEU A 292 11.18 -6.98 8.19
CA LEU A 292 10.21 -7.10 9.26
C LEU A 292 8.83 -7.50 8.73
N THR A 293 8.36 -6.90 7.64
CA THR A 293 7.08 -7.27 7.00
C THR A 293 7.07 -8.74 6.61
N GLN A 294 8.12 -9.23 5.93
CA GLN A 294 8.20 -10.63 5.53
C GLN A 294 8.16 -11.56 6.74
N LYS A 295 8.94 -11.26 7.79
CA LYS A 295 8.97 -12.10 8.99
C LYS A 295 7.62 -12.12 9.71
N MET A 296 6.96 -10.97 9.86
CA MET A 296 5.65 -10.92 10.51
C MET A 296 4.56 -11.63 9.71
N GLU A 297 4.61 -11.57 8.37
CA GLU A 297 3.69 -12.28 7.49
C GLU A 297 3.93 -13.80 7.44
N ASP A 298 5.16 -14.26 7.61
CA ASP A 298 5.49 -15.69 7.64
C ASP A 298 4.98 -16.40 8.91
N ILE A 299 4.86 -15.69 10.03
CA ILE A 299 4.41 -16.24 11.32
C ILE A 299 3.10 -17.03 11.20
N PRO A 300 1.99 -16.46 10.67
CA PRO A 300 0.72 -17.17 10.53
C PRO A 300 0.71 -18.29 9.47
N GLU A 301 1.71 -18.34 8.59
CA GLU A 301 1.79 -19.35 7.53
C GLU A 301 2.50 -20.63 7.99
N GLN A 302 3.35 -20.57 9.01
CA GLN A 302 4.13 -21.72 9.48
C GLN A 302 3.52 -22.38 10.72
N ASN A 303 3.40 -23.72 10.70
CA ASN A 303 2.72 -24.46 11.78
C ASN A 303 3.63 -24.77 12.98
N ASP A 304 4.94 -25.04 12.81
CA ASP A 304 5.86 -25.34 13.93
C ASP A 304 7.34 -25.04 13.57
N GLY A 305 8.17 -24.73 14.59
CA GLY A 305 9.63 -24.60 14.45
C GLY A 305 10.16 -23.27 13.88
N TYR A 306 9.31 -22.23 13.83
CA TYR A 306 9.69 -20.93 13.30
C TYR A 306 10.75 -20.24 14.16
N GLU A 307 11.86 -19.83 13.53
CA GLU A 307 12.94 -19.12 14.18
C GLU A 307 13.06 -17.70 13.59
N LEU A 308 12.79 -16.70 14.43
CA LEU A 308 12.95 -15.28 14.11
C LEU A 308 14.45 -14.93 14.14
N LYS A 309 15.17 -15.34 13.10
CA LYS A 309 16.56 -14.90 12.88
C LYS A 309 16.61 -13.59 12.13
N THR A 310 17.53 -12.73 12.56
CA THR A 310 17.94 -11.51 11.88
C THR A 310 19.41 -11.23 12.20
N GLU A 311 20.11 -10.66 11.24
CA GLU A 311 21.45 -10.08 11.44
C GLU A 311 21.34 -8.61 11.91
N SER A 312 20.17 -8.00 11.77
CA SER A 312 19.93 -6.60 12.11
C SER A 312 19.87 -6.41 13.63
N PRO A 313 20.71 -5.55 14.22
CA PRO A 313 20.63 -5.24 15.64
C PRO A 313 19.31 -4.54 16.00
N HIS A 314 18.66 -3.85 15.05
CA HIS A 314 17.40 -3.12 15.28
C HIS A 314 16.16 -4.02 15.40
N LEU A 315 16.24 -5.26 14.90
CA LEU A 315 15.13 -6.23 14.95
C LEU A 315 15.34 -7.31 16.01
N LYS A 316 16.59 -7.50 16.47
CA LYS A 316 17.01 -8.58 17.37
C LYS A 316 16.20 -8.63 18.68
N ASP A 317 15.99 -7.48 19.31
CA ASP A 317 15.28 -7.41 20.58
C ASP A 317 13.79 -7.76 20.42
N LEU A 318 13.16 -7.27 19.35
CA LEU A 318 11.78 -7.65 19.01
C LEU A 318 11.69 -9.15 18.75
N PHE A 319 12.60 -9.70 17.96
CA PHE A 319 12.58 -11.10 17.55
C PHE A 319 12.81 -12.04 18.72
N SER A 320 13.75 -11.74 19.61
CA SER A 320 13.96 -12.52 20.84
C SER A 320 12.74 -12.47 21.76
N THR A 321 12.10 -11.30 21.91
CA THR A 321 10.88 -11.14 22.70
C THR A 321 9.72 -11.97 22.15
N LEU A 322 9.50 -11.89 20.83
CA LEU A 322 8.44 -12.62 20.14
C LEU A 322 8.69 -14.13 20.10
N GLN A 323 9.95 -14.57 19.95
CA GLN A 323 10.32 -15.99 19.89
C GLN A 323 9.94 -16.76 21.17
N HIS A 324 9.94 -16.08 22.33
CA HIS A 324 9.59 -16.68 23.62
C HIS A 324 8.11 -16.49 24.02
N SER A 325 7.32 -15.84 23.17
CA SER A 325 5.91 -15.56 23.45
C SER A 325 5.03 -16.79 23.14
N PRO A 326 3.94 -17.02 23.89
CA PRO A 326 2.94 -18.04 23.54
C PRO A 326 2.41 -17.83 22.13
N ARG A 327 2.11 -18.92 21.41
CA ARG A 327 1.75 -18.87 19.99
C ARG A 327 0.58 -17.93 19.68
N ASP A 328 -0.46 -17.95 20.51
CA ASP A 328 -1.63 -17.08 20.32
C ASP A 328 -1.29 -15.60 20.48
N CYS A 329 -0.44 -15.27 21.46
CA CYS A 329 0.08 -13.91 21.65
C CYS A 329 0.97 -13.50 20.47
N LEU A 330 1.86 -14.39 20.02
CA LEU A 330 2.73 -14.16 18.87
C LEU A 330 1.92 -13.83 17.61
N LEU A 331 0.88 -14.61 17.30
CA LEU A 331 0.00 -14.37 16.15
C LEU A 331 -0.71 -13.03 16.24
N GLN A 332 -1.19 -12.68 17.44
CA GLN A 332 -1.88 -11.43 17.70
C GLN A 332 -0.97 -10.20 17.57
N VAL A 333 0.23 -10.26 18.14
CA VAL A 333 1.20 -9.17 18.07
C VAL A 333 1.75 -9.04 16.65
N ALA A 334 2.10 -10.15 16.00
CA ALA A 334 2.52 -10.15 14.60
C ALA A 334 1.45 -9.55 13.69
N GLY A 335 0.17 -9.93 13.85
CA GLY A 335 -0.93 -9.34 13.08
C GLY A 335 -1.08 -7.83 13.28
N GLY A 336 -0.94 -7.36 14.52
CA GLY A 336 -0.94 -5.92 14.82
C GLY A 336 0.26 -5.19 14.21
N ILE A 337 1.46 -5.77 14.28
CA ILE A 337 2.66 -5.20 13.67
C ILE A 337 2.52 -5.17 12.14
N THR A 338 2.11 -6.27 11.50
CA THR A 338 1.85 -6.32 10.05
C THR A 338 0.91 -5.21 9.63
N TYR A 339 -0.21 -5.02 10.32
CA TYR A 339 -1.17 -3.96 10.01
C TYR A 339 -0.56 -2.55 10.07
N VAL A 340 0.32 -2.29 11.04
CA VAL A 340 1.05 -1.01 11.12
C VAL A 340 2.03 -0.88 9.97
N LEU A 341 2.80 -1.92 9.65
CA LEU A 341 3.77 -1.90 8.55
C LEU A 341 3.08 -1.67 7.19
N ASP A 342 1.87 -2.19 7.01
CA ASP A 342 1.08 -1.96 5.80
C ASP A 342 0.71 -0.50 5.63
N ALA A 343 0.27 0.14 6.71
CA ALA A 343 -0.03 1.55 6.71
C ALA A 343 1.24 2.38 6.39
N LEU A 344 2.39 2.03 6.98
CA LEU A 344 3.66 2.69 6.67
C LEU A 344 4.08 2.46 5.21
N HIS A 345 3.83 1.27 4.65
CA HIS A 345 4.14 0.93 3.27
C HIS A 345 3.21 1.60 2.23
N GLU A 346 2.07 2.14 2.66
CA GLU A 346 1.21 3.00 1.81
C GLU A 346 1.66 4.47 1.79
N LEU A 347 2.50 4.89 2.74
CA LEU A 347 3.02 6.26 2.82
C LEU A 347 4.29 6.43 1.97
N MET A 348 4.55 7.68 1.57
CA MET A 348 5.79 8.05 0.89
C MET A 348 6.96 8.06 1.88
N ASP A 349 8.18 7.79 1.40
CA ASP A 349 9.38 7.78 2.25
C ASP A 349 9.56 9.08 3.04
N ASP A 350 9.34 10.22 2.38
CA ASP A 350 9.44 11.53 3.00
C ASP A 350 8.38 11.72 4.10
N GLN A 351 7.18 11.12 3.95
CA GLN A 351 6.15 11.12 5.00
C GLN A 351 6.57 10.33 6.23
N LEU A 352 7.29 9.21 6.06
CA LEU A 352 7.79 8.42 7.18
C LEU A 352 8.81 9.24 7.99
N LEU A 353 9.70 9.98 7.33
CA LEU A 353 10.65 10.86 7.99
C LEU A 353 9.97 12.05 8.70
N LEU A 354 8.96 12.64 8.06
CA LEU A 354 8.15 13.70 8.68
C LEU A 354 7.39 13.20 9.92
N LEU A 355 6.84 11.99 9.89
CA LEU A 355 6.18 11.37 11.06
C LEU A 355 7.16 11.14 12.22
N LEU A 356 8.41 10.79 11.92
CA LEU A 356 9.44 10.64 12.96
C LEU A 356 9.77 11.98 13.62
N GLU A 357 9.84 13.06 12.85
CA GLU A 357 10.00 14.39 13.44
C GLU A 357 8.77 14.82 14.26
N SER A 358 7.55 14.55 13.77
CA SER A 358 6.33 14.82 14.55
C SER A 358 6.34 14.18 15.93
N LEU A 359 6.95 12.99 16.04
CA LEU A 359 7.15 12.31 17.32
C LEU A 359 8.14 13.04 18.22
N GLU A 360 9.29 13.48 17.69
CA GLU A 360 10.29 14.22 18.46
C GLU A 360 9.74 15.57 18.96
N ARG A 361 8.93 16.25 18.13
CA ARG A 361 8.25 17.50 18.47
C ARG A 361 7.00 17.32 19.34
N LYS A 362 6.55 16.08 19.58
CA LYS A 362 5.36 15.74 20.38
C LYS A 362 4.06 16.38 19.86
N ILE A 363 3.94 16.56 18.55
CA ILE A 363 2.77 17.15 17.88
C ILE A 363 1.81 16.12 17.28
N LEU A 364 2.18 14.83 17.31
CA LEU A 364 1.45 13.74 16.65
C LEU A 364 -0.03 13.66 17.07
N SER A 365 -0.35 13.93 18.35
CA SER A 365 -1.73 13.88 18.86
C SER A 365 -2.61 14.97 18.28
N GLN A 366 -2.06 16.16 18.02
CA GLN A 366 -2.77 17.25 17.33
C GLN A 366 -2.95 16.93 15.84
N GLN A 367 -1.91 16.42 15.19
CA GLN A 367 -1.98 15.96 13.79
C GLN A 367 -3.01 14.86 13.60
N LEU A 368 -3.07 13.89 14.52
CA LEU A 368 -4.06 12.82 14.49
C LEU A 368 -5.50 13.37 14.51
N LYS A 369 -5.79 14.39 15.31
CA LYS A 369 -7.11 15.05 15.34
C LYS A 369 -7.44 15.74 14.02
N LEU A 370 -6.44 16.36 13.39
CA LEU A 370 -6.59 16.95 12.06
C LEU A 370 -6.91 15.88 11.02
N VAL A 371 -6.14 14.80 10.96
CA VAL A 371 -6.35 13.71 10.01
C VAL A 371 -7.69 13.00 10.26
N GLU A 372 -8.10 12.84 11.51
CA GLU A 372 -9.43 12.35 11.87
C GLU A 372 -10.53 13.25 11.29
N ASN A 373 -10.35 14.58 11.35
CA ASN A 373 -11.28 15.53 10.76
C ASN A 373 -11.33 15.41 9.23
N LEU A 374 -10.19 15.27 8.56
CA LEU A 374 -10.12 15.04 7.10
C LEU A 374 -10.93 13.81 6.68
N LEU A 375 -10.84 12.70 7.44
CA LEU A 375 -11.57 11.46 7.15
C LEU A 375 -13.08 11.54 7.40
N LYS A 376 -13.59 12.60 8.06
CA LYS A 376 -15.03 12.88 8.17
C LYS A 376 -15.60 13.38 6.84
N HIS A 377 -14.76 13.96 5.99
CA HIS A 377 -15.15 14.47 4.69
C HIS A 377 -15.05 13.41 3.60
N ASP A 378 -15.80 13.60 2.52
CA ASP A 378 -15.81 12.65 1.40
C ASP A 378 -14.70 12.96 0.41
N LEU A 379 -13.50 12.45 0.73
CA LEU A 379 -12.27 12.68 -0.03
C LEU A 379 -12.32 12.17 -1.48
N ASP A 380 -13.19 11.20 -1.80
CA ASP A 380 -13.28 10.60 -3.14
C ASP A 380 -14.04 11.49 -4.13
N LYS A 381 -14.79 12.47 -3.64
CA LYS A 381 -15.61 13.35 -4.50
C LYS A 381 -14.85 14.55 -5.03
N GLY A 382 -13.59 14.75 -4.63
CA GLY A 382 -12.73 15.84 -5.11
C GLY A 382 -13.28 17.25 -4.82
N LYS A 383 -14.25 17.38 -3.91
CA LYS A 383 -14.83 18.68 -3.54
C LYS A 383 -13.96 19.32 -2.48
N SER A 384 -13.74 20.63 -2.61
CA SER A 384 -13.14 21.40 -1.54
C SER A 384 -14.03 21.40 -0.30
N PHE A 385 -13.40 21.43 0.86
CA PHE A 385 -14.06 21.50 2.15
C PHE A 385 -13.22 22.34 3.11
N HIS A 386 -13.71 22.53 4.32
CA HIS A 386 -13.04 23.33 5.33
C HIS A 386 -12.87 22.51 6.60
N VAL A 387 -11.65 22.47 7.13
CA VAL A 387 -11.34 21.88 8.44
C VAL A 387 -11.46 22.94 9.52
N ASP A 388 -11.66 22.54 10.77
CA ASP A 388 -11.65 23.49 11.89
C ASP A 388 -10.26 24.13 12.02
N ALA A 389 -10.16 25.45 11.84
CA ALA A 389 -8.91 26.21 11.92
C ALA A 389 -8.19 26.05 13.28
N ARG A 390 -8.93 25.68 14.34
CA ARG A 390 -8.34 25.36 15.65
C ARG A 390 -7.41 24.15 15.60
N LEU A 391 -7.61 23.24 14.65
CA LEU A 391 -6.74 22.07 14.45
C LEU A 391 -5.41 22.45 13.81
N LEU A 392 -5.35 23.61 13.15
CA LEU A 392 -4.15 24.19 12.54
C LEU A 392 -3.42 25.18 13.46
N SER A 393 -3.93 25.39 14.68
CA SER A 393 -3.31 26.28 15.66
C SER A 393 -2.14 25.57 16.35
N PHE A 394 -0.97 25.55 15.71
CA PHE A 394 0.27 25.03 16.31
C PHE A 394 1.04 26.15 17.03
N PRO A 395 1.73 25.85 18.16
CA PRO A 395 2.57 26.82 18.86
C PRO A 395 3.69 27.43 18.00
N HIS A 396 4.27 26.61 17.11
CA HIS A 396 5.36 27.01 16.23
C HIS A 396 4.96 26.87 14.76
N GLU A 397 5.30 27.87 13.95
CA GLU A 397 5.04 27.85 12.50
C GLU A 397 5.67 26.64 11.82
N GLU A 398 6.86 26.22 12.27
CA GLU A 398 7.53 25.01 11.80
C GLU A 398 6.67 23.74 11.96
N GLU A 399 5.88 23.64 13.03
CA GLU A 399 5.01 22.49 13.31
C GLU A 399 3.76 22.49 12.44
N LEU A 400 3.22 23.67 12.13
CA LEU A 400 2.14 23.83 11.15
C LEU A 400 2.62 23.42 9.76
N MET A 401 3.77 23.93 9.33
CA MET A 401 4.34 23.62 8.02
C MET A 401 4.63 22.12 7.85
N LEU A 402 5.17 21.48 8.89
CA LEU A 402 5.38 20.04 8.92
C LEU A 402 4.05 19.28 8.77
N THR A 403 3.02 19.70 9.48
CA THR A 403 1.68 19.08 9.43
C THR A 403 1.03 19.23 8.05
N MET A 404 1.12 20.42 7.45
CA MET A 404 0.59 20.65 6.10
C MET A 404 1.30 19.77 5.08
N GLU A 405 2.63 19.66 5.14
CA GLU A 405 3.41 18.79 4.24
C GLU A 405 3.00 17.31 4.37
N LEU A 406 2.81 16.79 5.59
CA LEU A 406 2.34 15.41 5.80
C LEU A 406 1.00 15.12 5.12
N VAL A 407 0.07 16.07 5.21
CA VAL A 407 -1.27 15.98 4.63
C VAL A 407 -1.22 16.16 3.11
N GLU A 408 -0.41 17.09 2.61
CA GLU A 408 -0.18 17.33 1.18
C GLU A 408 0.39 16.09 0.49
N LEU A 409 1.38 15.43 1.09
CA LEU A 409 1.95 14.19 0.58
C LEU A 409 0.94 13.03 0.57
N SER A 410 -0.11 13.10 1.39
CA SER A 410 -1.24 12.16 1.36
C SER A 410 -2.28 12.50 0.29
N GLY A 411 -2.06 13.56 -0.50
CA GLY A 411 -2.93 13.99 -1.59
C GLY A 411 -4.05 14.94 -1.17
N VAL A 412 -3.94 15.64 -0.03
CA VAL A 412 -4.89 16.71 0.33
C VAL A 412 -4.13 18.02 0.43
N GLN A 413 -4.42 18.96 -0.46
CA GLN A 413 -3.88 20.31 -0.33
C GLN A 413 -4.60 21.03 0.81
N LEU A 414 -3.84 21.52 1.78
CA LEU A 414 -4.36 22.22 2.94
C LEU A 414 -3.82 23.65 2.94
N GLN A 415 -4.67 24.62 3.27
CA GLN A 415 -4.28 26.02 3.45
C GLN A 415 -4.43 26.43 4.93
N GLU A 416 -3.74 27.50 5.32
CA GLU A 416 -3.76 28.01 6.70
C GLU A 416 -5.15 28.46 7.16
N ASP A 417 -5.99 28.92 6.24
CA ASP A 417 -7.37 29.31 6.53
C ASP A 417 -8.26 28.12 6.90
N GLY A 418 -7.79 26.88 6.69
CA GLY A 418 -8.54 25.64 6.89
C GLY A 418 -9.19 25.10 5.64
N SER A 419 -9.04 25.77 4.48
CA SER A 419 -9.52 25.22 3.22
C SER A 419 -8.68 24.00 2.80
N ALA A 420 -9.36 22.93 2.41
CA ALA A 420 -8.78 21.65 2.04
C ALA A 420 -9.31 21.18 0.68
N VAL A 421 -8.42 20.72 -0.18
CA VAL A 421 -8.74 20.25 -1.54
C VAL A 421 -8.17 18.83 -1.73
N PRO A 422 -9.01 17.80 -1.81
CA PRO A 422 -8.57 16.45 -2.17
C PRO A 422 -8.01 16.40 -3.59
N ARG A 423 -6.93 15.65 -3.80
CA ARG A 423 -6.29 15.37 -5.09
C ARG A 423 -6.15 13.87 -5.29
N ASP A 424 -6.34 13.42 -6.53
CA ASP A 424 -6.00 12.05 -6.96
C ASP A 424 -6.60 10.91 -6.11
N GLN A 425 -7.80 11.10 -5.55
CA GLN A 425 -8.47 10.13 -4.64
C GLN A 425 -7.62 9.78 -3.40
N PRO A 426 -7.41 10.73 -2.48
CA PRO A 426 -6.40 10.60 -1.43
C PRO A 426 -6.83 9.71 -0.24
N PHE A 427 -8.04 9.14 -0.29
CA PHE A 427 -8.63 8.46 0.85
C PHE A 427 -7.75 7.33 1.41
N GLU A 428 -7.20 6.47 0.55
CA GLU A 428 -6.34 5.36 0.99
C GLU A 428 -5.09 5.88 1.71
N SER A 429 -4.42 6.88 1.15
CA SER A 429 -3.22 7.49 1.75
C SER A 429 -3.52 8.21 3.06
N VAL A 430 -4.62 8.96 3.15
CA VAL A 430 -5.04 9.64 4.39
C VAL A 430 -5.46 8.62 5.46
N ALA A 431 -6.11 7.52 5.08
CA ALA A 431 -6.46 6.44 5.99
C ALA A 431 -5.20 5.71 6.51
N ALA A 432 -4.21 5.45 5.65
CA ALA A 432 -2.92 4.92 6.06
C ALA A 432 -2.19 5.88 7.00
N LEU A 433 -2.20 7.18 6.72
CA LEU A 433 -1.60 8.21 7.59
C LEU A 433 -2.25 8.21 8.98
N PHE A 434 -3.59 8.15 9.04
CA PHE A 434 -4.34 8.04 10.29
C PHE A 434 -3.94 6.81 11.09
N VAL A 435 -3.83 5.66 10.44
CA VAL A 435 -3.45 4.39 11.08
C VAL A 435 -2.04 4.45 11.62
N ALA A 436 -1.08 4.96 10.84
CA ALA A 436 0.29 5.15 11.27
C ALA A 436 0.38 6.07 12.49
N MET A 437 -0.26 7.24 12.44
CA MET A 437 -0.30 8.19 13.56
C MET A 437 -0.95 7.59 14.81
N TYR A 438 -2.07 6.87 14.65
CA TYR A 438 -2.76 6.22 15.76
C TYR A 438 -1.88 5.16 16.43
N ALA A 439 -1.26 4.29 15.63
CA ALA A 439 -0.38 3.24 16.13
C ALA A 439 0.85 3.82 16.83
N LEU A 440 1.49 4.84 16.26
CA LEU A 440 2.63 5.52 16.87
C LEU A 440 2.24 6.19 18.20
N ASN A 441 1.09 6.85 18.26
CA ASN A 441 0.61 7.46 19.50
C ASN A 441 0.36 6.38 20.58
N LEU A 442 -0.26 5.27 20.19
CA LEU A 442 -0.52 4.13 21.07
C LEU A 442 0.79 3.50 21.61
N LEU A 443 1.76 3.26 20.73
CA LEU A 443 3.05 2.66 21.09
C LEU A 443 3.93 3.60 21.93
N SER A 444 3.82 4.91 21.73
CA SER A 444 4.58 5.91 22.50
C SER A 444 4.15 6.04 23.97
N GLY A 445 3.00 5.45 24.35
CA GLY A 445 2.41 5.63 25.68
C GLY A 445 1.85 7.03 25.94
N SER A 446 1.80 7.90 24.93
CA SER A 446 1.20 9.24 25.01
C SER A 446 -0.32 9.11 25.06
N LYS A 447 -0.88 9.13 26.27
CA LYS A 447 -2.34 9.25 26.50
C LYS A 447 -2.77 10.72 26.51
#